data_AF-G8QX77-F1
#
_entry.id   AF-G8QX77-F1
#
_cell.length_a   1.000
_cell.length_b   1.000
_cell.length_c   1.000
_cell.angle_alpha   90.00
_cell.angle_beta   90.00
_cell.angle_gamma   90.00
#
_symmetry.space_group_name_H-M   'P 1'
#
loop_
_entity.id
_entity.type
_entity.pdbx_description
1 polymer ?
#
loop_
_entity_poly.entity_id
_entity_poly.type
_entity_poly.pdbx_seq_one_letter_code
_entity_poly.pdbx_strand_id
1 'polypeptide(L)'
;MYSILLALFLFIATGCGCNHASPTITDLFSMQDSTPPVLLSATAINPSTLFFQFDEPIEAKTCMLNANGRAVTQYLCNGKDVTVSLSNPMALATFCTIEGRVEDRRGNSCRFTTEVWAKNTHRAHVLINEFSTKGTENNPDRVELLVTKGGNLAGITLANGIGLNYTDRCILPDKTVSQGTFIVISFQKGIVKEAFCSENLAGLSGNNGCIVVSETPQFDSPLLDAVLYGNLTTTTFNGFGSSDLEKSAQSLCQCGQWDTVLASGSIDSTYSTSTRSVCREKERDTNTLEDWYVTETRMATFGARNSDAHYEKAE
;
A
#
# COMPACT_ATOMS: atom_id res chain seq x y z
N MET A 1 -25.96 72.56 -59.71
CA MET A 1 -26.01 71.12 -60.03
C MET A 1 -24.60 70.58 -60.39
N TYR A 2 -23.56 70.98 -59.65
CA TYR A 2 -22.18 70.50 -59.87
C TYR A 2 -21.57 69.86 -58.60
N SER A 3 -22.23 69.94 -57.45
CA SER A 3 -21.78 69.32 -56.19
C SER A 3 -22.21 67.86 -56.02
N ILE A 4 -23.09 67.33 -56.89
CA ILE A 4 -23.58 65.95 -56.82
C ILE A 4 -22.66 64.99 -57.60
N LEU A 5 -21.96 65.48 -58.64
CA LEU A 5 -21.05 64.64 -59.43
C LEU A 5 -19.73 64.31 -58.68
N LEU A 6 -19.27 65.17 -57.77
CA LEU A 6 -18.04 64.93 -57.02
C LEU A 6 -18.21 63.88 -55.91
N ALA A 7 -19.41 63.77 -55.34
CA ALA A 7 -19.73 62.79 -54.30
C ALA A 7 -19.87 61.37 -54.84
N LEU A 8 -20.24 61.21 -56.13
CA LEU A 8 -20.39 59.89 -56.75
C LEU A 8 -19.03 59.26 -57.14
N PHE A 9 -17.99 60.08 -57.36
CA PHE A 9 -16.66 59.59 -57.73
C PHE A 9 -15.83 59.15 -56.50
N LEU A 10 -16.15 59.64 -55.30
CA LEU A 10 -15.46 59.23 -54.07
C LEU A 10 -15.91 57.87 -53.52
N PHE A 11 -17.05 57.34 -53.98
CA PHE A 11 -17.59 56.05 -53.50
C PHE A 11 -17.15 54.83 -54.32
N ILE A 12 -16.42 55.02 -55.43
CA ILE A 12 -15.99 53.92 -56.30
C ILE A 12 -14.59 53.38 -55.90
N ALA A 13 -13.90 54.03 -54.96
CA ALA A 13 -12.53 53.69 -54.56
C ALA A 13 -12.40 52.80 -53.30
N THR A 14 -13.46 52.16 -52.81
CA THR A 14 -13.42 51.32 -51.59
C THR A 14 -13.76 49.85 -51.81
N GLY A 15 -13.71 49.37 -53.06
CA GLY A 15 -14.16 48.03 -53.42
C GLY A 15 -13.06 47.09 -53.95
N CYS A 16 -11.93 46.94 -53.25
CA CYS A 16 -11.00 45.83 -53.48
C CYS A 16 -10.17 45.56 -52.21
N GLY A 17 -10.85 45.21 -51.11
CA GLY A 17 -10.20 44.49 -50.02
C GLY A 17 -10.15 43.02 -50.40
N CYS A 18 -9.01 42.52 -50.86
CA CYS A 18 -8.78 41.08 -50.92
C CYS A 18 -8.92 40.54 -49.49
N ASN A 19 -10.04 39.88 -49.18
CA ASN A 19 -10.15 39.03 -48.00
C ASN A 19 -9.15 37.88 -48.20
N HIS A 20 -7.90 38.10 -47.80
CA HIS A 20 -6.97 37.02 -47.56
C HIS A 20 -7.60 36.24 -46.41
N ALA A 21 -8.23 35.11 -46.71
CA ALA A 21 -8.61 34.16 -45.68
C ALA A 21 -7.33 33.92 -44.87
N SER A 22 -7.33 34.29 -43.59
CA SER A 22 -6.20 34.00 -42.71
C SER A 22 -5.87 32.52 -42.89
N PRO A 23 -4.59 32.14 -43.03
CA PRO A 23 -4.25 30.75 -43.23
C PRO A 23 -4.89 29.96 -42.11
N THR A 24 -5.83 29.09 -42.44
CA THR A 24 -6.42 28.17 -41.48
C THR A 24 -5.25 27.32 -41.01
N ILE A 25 -4.73 27.60 -39.80
CA ILE A 25 -3.76 26.74 -39.14
C ILE A 25 -4.50 25.43 -38.93
N THR A 26 -4.31 24.51 -39.85
CA THR A 26 -4.81 23.16 -39.73
C THR A 26 -3.87 22.52 -38.74
N ASP A 27 -4.29 22.47 -37.48
CA ASP A 27 -3.56 21.74 -36.46
C ASP A 27 -3.66 20.25 -36.82
N LEU A 28 -2.66 19.76 -37.55
CA LEU A 28 -2.51 18.37 -37.97
C LEU A 28 -2.45 17.40 -36.78
N PHE A 29 -2.20 17.92 -35.56
CA PHE A 29 -2.12 17.16 -34.33
C PHE A 29 -3.39 17.24 -33.47
N SER A 30 -4.33 18.15 -33.78
CA SER A 30 -5.58 18.35 -33.00
C SER A 30 -6.48 17.11 -32.90
N MET A 31 -6.24 16.09 -33.75
CA MET A 31 -7.00 14.84 -33.81
C MET A 31 -6.15 13.60 -33.47
N GLN A 32 -4.87 13.79 -33.14
CA GLN A 32 -3.93 12.71 -32.90
C GLN A 32 -3.55 12.66 -31.42
N ASP A 33 -4.16 11.71 -30.72
CA ASP A 33 -3.74 11.33 -29.38
C ASP A 33 -2.24 11.01 -29.37
N SER A 34 -1.55 11.75 -28.51
CA SER A 34 -0.10 11.77 -28.32
C SER A 34 0.27 11.44 -26.87
N THR A 35 -0.69 11.00 -26.06
CA THR A 35 -0.44 10.59 -24.69
C THR A 35 0.03 9.13 -24.68
N PRO A 36 1.21 8.83 -24.11
CA PRO A 36 1.64 7.44 -23.93
C PRO A 36 0.81 6.71 -22.87
N PRO A 37 0.76 5.37 -22.93
CA PRO A 37 0.06 4.57 -21.94
C PRO A 37 0.71 4.70 -20.57
N VAL A 38 -0.10 4.74 -19.52
CA VAL A 38 0.34 4.83 -18.12
C VAL A 38 0.17 3.47 -17.45
N LEU A 39 1.24 2.96 -16.83
CA LEU A 39 1.17 1.77 -15.99
C LEU A 39 0.42 2.12 -14.69
N LEU A 40 -0.73 1.47 -14.48
CA LEU A 40 -1.57 1.66 -13.30
C LEU A 40 -1.23 0.67 -12.18
N SER A 41 -0.98 -0.60 -12.52
CA SER A 41 -0.59 -1.62 -11.54
C SER A 41 0.27 -2.71 -12.15
N ALA A 42 1.10 -3.34 -11.32
CA ALA A 42 1.95 -4.47 -11.69
C ALA A 42 1.98 -5.47 -10.55
N THR A 43 1.39 -6.65 -10.71
CA THR A 43 1.24 -7.64 -9.62
C THR A 43 1.55 -9.04 -10.14
N ALA A 44 1.83 -9.99 -9.25
CA ALA A 44 1.88 -11.40 -9.59
C ALA A 44 0.52 -12.06 -9.32
N ILE A 45 0.03 -12.85 -10.27
CA ILE A 45 -1.15 -13.73 -10.06
C ILE A 45 -0.72 -14.99 -9.31
N ASN A 46 0.45 -15.50 -9.65
CA ASN A 46 1.12 -16.64 -9.03
C ASN A 46 2.64 -16.49 -9.26
N PRO A 47 3.50 -17.36 -8.70
CA PRO A 47 4.96 -17.23 -8.85
C PRO A 47 5.50 -17.22 -10.28
N SER A 48 4.74 -17.71 -11.27
CA SER A 48 5.13 -17.78 -12.68
C SER A 48 4.35 -16.85 -13.60
N THR A 49 3.37 -16.09 -13.08
CA THR A 49 2.50 -15.26 -13.91
C THR A 49 2.39 -13.85 -13.34
N LEU A 50 2.81 -12.87 -14.13
CA LEU A 50 2.74 -11.45 -13.82
C LEU A 50 1.59 -10.80 -14.59
N PHE A 51 1.03 -9.76 -14.01
CA PHE A 51 -0.11 -9.00 -14.53
C PHE A 51 0.21 -7.50 -14.46
N PHE A 52 0.01 -6.81 -15.57
CA PHE A 52 0.20 -5.37 -15.70
C PHE A 52 -1.07 -4.75 -16.25
N GLN A 53 -1.53 -3.68 -15.62
CA GLN A 53 -2.70 -2.93 -16.05
C GLN A 53 -2.28 -1.53 -16.52
N PHE A 54 -2.79 -1.13 -17.67
CA PHE A 54 -2.60 0.20 -18.25
C PHE A 54 -3.92 0.98 -18.28
N ASP A 55 -3.83 2.30 -18.44
CA ASP A 55 -5.00 3.18 -18.57
C ASP A 55 -5.66 3.11 -19.96
N GLU A 56 -4.96 2.58 -20.96
CA GLU A 56 -5.42 2.42 -22.34
C GLU A 56 -4.98 1.10 -23.01
N PRO A 57 -5.57 0.73 -24.17
CA PRO A 57 -5.24 -0.53 -24.83
C PRO A 57 -3.83 -0.58 -25.41
N ILE A 58 -3.13 -1.69 -25.17
CA ILE A 58 -1.75 -1.94 -25.60
C ILE A 58 -1.71 -2.78 -26.88
N GLU A 59 -0.80 -2.44 -27.78
CA GLU A 59 -0.48 -3.23 -28.97
C GLU A 59 0.40 -4.43 -28.58
N ALA A 60 -0.15 -5.64 -28.69
CA ALA A 60 0.50 -6.85 -28.18
C ALA A 60 1.89 -7.13 -28.78
N LYS A 61 2.11 -6.72 -30.04
CA LYS A 61 3.34 -6.99 -30.79
C LYS A 61 4.51 -6.11 -30.35
N THR A 62 4.26 -5.03 -29.62
CA THR A 62 5.27 -4.04 -29.24
C THR A 62 5.73 -4.21 -27.79
N CYS A 63 5.06 -5.09 -27.03
CA CYS A 63 5.41 -5.45 -25.67
C CYS A 63 6.81 -6.09 -25.60
N MET A 64 7.73 -5.42 -24.92
CA MET A 64 9.05 -5.93 -24.59
C MET A 64 9.22 -5.87 -23.07
N LEU A 65 9.30 -7.02 -22.41
CA LEU A 65 9.49 -7.09 -20.96
C LEU A 65 10.73 -7.92 -20.62
N ASN A 66 11.57 -7.38 -19.74
CA ASN A 66 12.70 -8.07 -19.16
C ASN A 66 12.45 -8.26 -17.67
N ALA A 67 12.41 -9.52 -17.23
CA ALA A 67 12.17 -9.89 -15.84
C ALA A 67 13.48 -10.23 -15.13
N ASN A 68 14.42 -9.28 -15.09
CA ASN A 68 15.74 -9.40 -14.45
C ASN A 68 16.46 -10.73 -14.79
N GLY A 69 16.57 -11.05 -16.09
CA GLY A 69 17.24 -12.26 -16.57
C GLY A 69 16.39 -13.54 -16.52
N ARG A 70 15.14 -13.48 -16.04
CA ARG A 70 14.18 -14.59 -16.18
C ARG A 70 13.60 -14.61 -17.59
N ALA A 71 13.63 -15.77 -18.25
CA ALA A 71 13.07 -15.88 -19.58
C ALA A 71 11.55 -15.79 -19.55
N VAL A 72 11.01 -14.86 -20.34
CA VAL A 72 9.57 -14.72 -20.59
C VAL A 72 9.15 -15.70 -21.66
N THR A 73 8.15 -16.53 -21.39
CA THR A 73 7.68 -17.58 -22.30
C THR A 73 6.48 -17.15 -23.13
N GLN A 74 5.62 -16.29 -22.58
CA GLN A 74 4.38 -15.89 -23.24
C GLN A 74 3.96 -14.49 -22.82
N TYR A 75 3.39 -13.75 -23.78
CA TYR A 75 2.65 -12.51 -23.57
C TYR A 75 1.20 -12.72 -23.98
N LEU A 76 0.27 -12.32 -23.12
CA LEU A 76 -1.15 -12.24 -23.44
C LEU A 76 -1.58 -10.80 -23.20
N CYS A 77 -1.95 -10.08 -24.26
CA CYS A 77 -2.47 -8.73 -24.16
C CYS A 77 -3.97 -8.76 -24.45
N ASN A 78 -4.77 -8.28 -23.51
CA ASN A 78 -6.22 -8.18 -23.64
C ASN A 78 -6.65 -6.73 -23.38
N GLY A 79 -6.72 -5.93 -24.43
CA GLY A 79 -7.02 -4.51 -24.29
C GLY A 79 -5.93 -3.82 -23.47
N LYS A 80 -6.26 -3.41 -22.25
CA LYS A 80 -5.39 -2.66 -21.34
C LYS A 80 -4.56 -3.54 -20.41
N ASP A 81 -4.82 -4.84 -20.43
CA ASP A 81 -4.20 -5.79 -19.50
C ASP A 81 -3.14 -6.62 -20.23
N VAL A 82 -1.95 -6.71 -19.65
CA VAL A 82 -0.85 -7.52 -20.15
C VAL A 82 -0.50 -8.58 -19.10
N THR A 83 -0.63 -9.85 -19.48
CA THR A 83 -0.23 -10.99 -18.67
C THR A 83 1.04 -11.60 -19.23
N VAL A 84 2.01 -11.86 -18.36
CA VAL A 84 3.33 -12.40 -18.74
C VAL A 84 3.57 -13.69 -18.00
N SER A 85 3.96 -14.73 -18.74
CA SER A 85 4.39 -16.00 -18.14
C SER A 85 5.91 -16.09 -18.08
N LEU A 86 6.42 -16.47 -16.92
CA LEU A 86 7.84 -16.71 -16.68
C LEU A 86 8.15 -18.20 -16.84
N SER A 87 9.31 -18.50 -17.42
CA SER A 87 9.85 -19.87 -17.53
C SER A 87 10.13 -20.50 -16.16
N ASN A 88 10.69 -19.71 -15.25
CA ASN A 88 11.06 -20.13 -13.90
C ASN A 88 10.28 -19.32 -12.87
N PRO A 89 9.59 -19.97 -11.92
CA PRO A 89 8.83 -19.29 -10.88
C PRO A 89 9.74 -18.40 -10.03
N MET A 90 9.19 -17.29 -9.57
CA MET A 90 9.79 -16.45 -8.53
C MET A 90 9.82 -17.21 -7.21
N ALA A 91 10.90 -17.05 -6.44
CA ALA A 91 10.92 -17.54 -5.07
C ALA A 91 9.93 -16.73 -4.22
N LEU A 92 9.21 -17.38 -3.31
CA LEU A 92 8.30 -16.65 -2.43
C LEU A 92 9.06 -15.70 -1.50
N ALA A 93 8.39 -14.64 -1.04
CA ALA A 93 9.01 -13.55 -0.27
C ALA A 93 10.18 -12.83 -0.98
N THR A 94 10.23 -12.91 -2.31
CA THR A 94 11.17 -12.13 -3.14
C THR A 94 10.42 -11.35 -4.20
N PHE A 95 11.06 -10.33 -4.77
CA PHE A 95 10.55 -9.58 -5.90
C PHE A 95 11.39 -9.79 -7.15
N CYS A 96 10.82 -9.42 -8.29
CA CYS A 96 11.49 -9.37 -9.57
C CYS A 96 11.35 -7.95 -10.11
N THR A 97 12.46 -7.31 -10.44
CA THR A 97 12.45 -6.07 -11.20
C THR A 97 12.03 -6.36 -12.64
N ILE A 98 11.02 -5.65 -13.12
CA ILE A 98 10.50 -5.72 -14.47
C ILE A 98 10.83 -4.41 -15.17
N GLU A 99 11.58 -4.51 -16.26
CA GLU A 99 11.80 -3.41 -17.19
C GLU A 99 10.95 -3.65 -18.43
N GLY A 100 10.13 -2.66 -18.77
CA GLY A 100 9.13 -2.80 -19.82
C GLY A 100 9.16 -1.67 -20.82
N ARG A 101 8.80 -2.01 -22.06
CA ARG A 101 8.34 -1.07 -23.07
C ARG A 101 7.05 -1.58 -23.68
N VAL A 102 6.06 -0.70 -23.76
CA VAL A 102 4.77 -0.96 -24.42
C VAL A 102 4.43 0.19 -25.35
N GLU A 103 3.60 -0.07 -26.36
CA GLU A 103 3.00 0.96 -27.20
C GLU A 103 1.47 0.81 -27.19
N ASP A 104 0.77 1.93 -27.25
CA ASP A 104 -0.66 1.94 -27.53
C ASP A 104 -0.94 1.58 -29.01
N ARG A 105 -2.22 1.62 -29.41
CA ARG A 105 -2.62 1.38 -30.82
C ARG A 105 -2.27 2.53 -31.78
N ARG A 106 -1.84 3.68 -31.28
CA ARG A 106 -1.48 4.87 -32.05
C ARG A 106 0.02 5.06 -32.19
N GLY A 107 0.83 4.20 -31.55
CA GLY A 107 2.29 4.20 -31.58
C GLY A 107 2.93 5.03 -30.46
N ASN A 108 2.14 5.57 -29.52
CA ASN A 108 2.69 6.24 -28.34
C ASN A 108 3.31 5.19 -27.41
N SER A 109 4.55 5.42 -26.99
CA SER A 109 5.33 4.41 -26.25
C SER A 109 5.62 4.80 -24.82
N CYS A 110 5.45 3.86 -23.90
CA CYS A 110 5.82 4.00 -22.50
C CYS A 110 6.98 3.05 -22.17
N ARG A 111 7.94 3.54 -21.38
CA ARG A 111 8.98 2.72 -20.73
C ARG A 111 8.80 2.82 -19.24
N PHE A 112 8.90 1.68 -18.55
CA PHE A 112 8.74 1.63 -17.11
C PHE A 112 9.70 0.63 -16.48
N THR A 113 9.98 0.86 -15.20
CA THR A 113 10.66 -0.09 -14.32
C THR A 113 9.82 -0.21 -13.06
N THR A 114 9.50 -1.44 -12.66
CA THR A 114 8.71 -1.70 -11.45
C THR A 114 9.15 -2.99 -10.77
N GLU A 115 8.89 -3.12 -9.48
CA GLU A 115 9.13 -4.34 -8.71
C GLU A 115 7.82 -5.09 -8.55
N VAL A 116 7.81 -6.37 -8.95
CA VAL A 116 6.67 -7.24 -8.72
C VAL A 116 7.06 -8.28 -7.69
N TRP A 117 6.29 -8.39 -6.60
CA TRP A 117 6.52 -9.38 -5.54
C TRP A 117 5.90 -10.73 -5.90
N ALA A 118 6.57 -11.83 -5.52
CA ALA A 118 6.06 -13.17 -5.74
C ALA A 118 4.75 -13.38 -4.98
N LYS A 119 3.69 -13.78 -5.69
CA LYS A 119 2.39 -14.04 -5.05
C LYS A 119 2.40 -15.40 -4.34
N ASN A 120 2.19 -15.38 -3.05
CA ASN A 120 1.96 -16.58 -2.24
C ASN A 120 0.49 -17.03 -2.35
N THR A 121 0.24 -18.09 -3.13
CA THR A 121 -1.11 -18.62 -3.36
C THR A 121 -1.61 -19.55 -2.25
N HIS A 122 -0.76 -19.91 -1.29
CA HIS A 122 -1.08 -20.79 -0.16
C HIS A 122 -0.80 -20.09 1.17
N ARG A 123 -1.06 -18.77 1.22
CA ARG A 123 -0.77 -17.92 2.37
C ARG A 123 -1.54 -18.35 3.62
N ALA A 124 -0.89 -18.30 4.78
CA ALA A 124 -1.56 -18.38 6.07
C ALA A 124 -2.53 -17.20 6.27
N HIS A 125 -3.55 -17.39 7.11
CA HIS A 125 -4.37 -16.28 7.60
C HIS A 125 -3.86 -15.92 8.99
N VAL A 126 -3.68 -14.62 9.22
CA VAL A 126 -3.09 -14.09 10.45
C VAL A 126 -3.90 -12.90 10.95
N LEU A 127 -3.87 -12.69 12.27
CA LEU A 127 -4.35 -11.48 12.94
C LEU A 127 -3.24 -10.98 13.88
N ILE A 128 -3.14 -9.66 14.06
CA ILE A 128 -2.37 -9.04 15.13
C ILE A 128 -3.04 -9.44 16.46
N ASN A 129 -2.30 -10.10 17.34
CA ASN A 129 -2.83 -10.69 18.56
C ASN A 129 -2.39 -9.98 19.84
N GLU A 130 -1.14 -9.56 19.90
CA GLU A 130 -0.57 -8.88 21.07
C GLU A 130 0.53 -7.90 20.61
N PHE A 131 0.62 -6.71 21.21
CA PHE A 131 1.72 -5.79 20.93
C PHE A 131 2.12 -4.92 22.14
N SER A 132 3.34 -4.39 22.11
CA SER A 132 3.86 -3.44 23.10
C SER A 132 4.60 -2.30 22.42
N THR A 133 4.35 -1.05 22.84
CA THR A 133 4.88 0.17 22.19
C THR A 133 5.83 1.00 23.05
N LYS A 134 6.08 0.57 24.30
CA LYS A 134 6.92 1.28 25.27
C LYS A 134 7.96 0.33 25.88
N GLY A 135 8.61 -0.42 25.00
CA GLY A 135 9.60 -1.41 25.33
C GLY A 135 10.86 -0.83 25.95
N THR A 136 11.62 -1.73 26.56
CA THR A 136 12.92 -1.49 27.18
C THR A 136 13.92 -2.49 26.63
N GLU A 137 15.21 -2.35 26.93
CA GLU A 137 16.23 -3.32 26.52
C GLU A 137 15.88 -4.77 26.91
N ASN A 138 15.28 -4.97 28.09
CA ASN A 138 14.90 -6.29 28.60
C ASN A 138 13.55 -6.79 28.06
N ASN A 139 12.70 -5.88 27.59
CA ASN A 139 11.37 -6.18 27.04
C ASN A 139 11.15 -5.26 25.84
N PRO A 140 11.78 -5.54 24.69
CA PRO A 140 11.69 -4.68 23.52
C PRO A 140 10.26 -4.64 22.97
N ASP A 141 9.95 -3.60 22.19
CA ASP A 141 8.71 -3.56 21.42
C ASP A 141 8.59 -4.81 20.55
N ARG A 142 7.42 -5.43 20.65
CA ARG A 142 7.08 -6.66 19.95
C ARG A 142 5.67 -6.56 19.43
N VAL A 143 5.44 -7.27 18.34
CA VAL A 143 4.13 -7.51 17.79
C VAL A 143 4.01 -9.00 17.53
N GLU A 144 2.89 -9.56 17.93
CA GLU A 144 2.54 -10.95 17.72
C GLU A 144 1.44 -11.09 16.69
N LEU A 145 1.60 -12.08 15.82
CA LEU A 145 0.56 -12.56 14.93
C LEU A 145 0.07 -13.93 15.41
N LEU A 146 -1.25 -14.11 15.45
CA LEU A 146 -1.90 -15.41 15.60
C LEU A 146 -2.27 -15.95 14.21
N VAL A 147 -1.85 -17.19 13.92
CA VAL A 147 -2.24 -17.89 12.70
C VAL A 147 -3.65 -18.49 12.87
N THR A 148 -4.66 -17.83 12.31
CA THR A 148 -6.06 -18.29 12.36
C THR A 148 -6.36 -19.39 11.35
N LYS A 149 -5.55 -19.51 10.29
CA LYS A 149 -5.57 -20.63 9.34
C LYS A 149 -4.16 -20.95 8.87
N GLY A 150 -3.78 -22.23 8.96
CA GLY A 150 -2.46 -22.70 8.52
C GLY A 150 -2.19 -22.45 7.04
N GLY A 151 -0.91 -22.33 6.70
CA GLY A 151 -0.45 -21.98 5.35
C GLY A 151 1.01 -21.53 5.38
N ASN A 152 1.43 -20.84 4.33
CA ASN A 152 2.77 -20.33 4.16
C ASN A 152 2.85 -18.83 4.54
N LEU A 153 3.91 -18.41 5.22
CA LEU A 153 4.09 -17.03 5.68
C LEU A 153 4.71 -16.09 4.63
N ALA A 154 5.24 -16.62 3.54
CA ALA A 154 6.06 -15.84 2.62
C ALA A 154 5.34 -14.59 2.11
N GLY A 155 6.02 -13.45 2.22
CA GLY A 155 5.55 -12.17 1.73
C GLY A 155 4.64 -11.43 2.70
N ILE A 156 4.00 -12.11 3.67
CA ILE A 156 3.22 -11.44 4.71
C ILE A 156 4.12 -10.40 5.37
N THR A 157 3.69 -9.15 5.33
CA THR A 157 4.49 -8.03 5.80
C THR A 157 3.79 -7.36 6.95
N LEU A 158 4.49 -7.28 8.09
CA LEU A 158 4.04 -6.56 9.25
C LEU A 158 4.79 -5.22 9.33
N ALA A 159 4.07 -4.10 9.36
CA ALA A 159 4.67 -2.78 9.30
C ALA A 159 4.17 -1.85 10.42
N ASN A 160 5.06 -0.99 10.92
CA ASN A 160 4.72 0.14 11.77
C ASN A 160 4.40 1.34 10.87
N GLY A 161 3.11 1.52 10.55
CA GLY A 161 2.60 2.45 9.55
C GLY A 161 2.15 1.78 8.25
N ILE A 162 1.42 2.52 7.41
CA ILE A 162 0.75 2.03 6.20
C ILE A 162 1.37 2.63 4.92
N GLY A 163 1.40 1.83 3.85
CA GLY A 163 1.76 2.30 2.52
C GLY A 163 3.20 2.83 2.48
N LEU A 164 3.40 4.04 1.97
CA LEU A 164 4.72 4.70 1.95
C LEU A 164 5.08 5.40 3.28
N ASN A 165 4.16 5.46 4.24
CA ASN A 165 4.36 6.14 5.53
C ASN A 165 4.80 5.17 6.65
N TYR A 166 5.19 3.93 6.31
CA TYR A 166 5.75 3.02 7.30
C TYR A 166 7.15 3.50 7.75
N THR A 167 7.48 3.21 9.00
CA THR A 167 8.78 3.57 9.59
C THR A 167 9.70 2.36 9.73
N ASP A 168 9.14 1.17 9.91
CA ASP A 168 9.86 -0.10 9.94
C ASP A 168 8.91 -1.24 9.59
N ARG A 169 9.44 -2.37 9.15
CA ARG A 169 8.64 -3.54 8.76
C ARG A 169 9.40 -4.85 8.93
N CYS A 170 8.67 -5.96 8.94
CA CYS A 170 9.20 -7.32 8.87
C CYS A 170 8.50 -8.06 7.73
N ILE A 171 9.27 -8.57 6.77
CA ILE A 171 8.77 -9.41 5.68
C ILE A 171 8.98 -10.86 6.08
N LEU A 172 7.91 -11.62 6.24
CA LEU A 172 8.01 -13.01 6.69
C LEU A 172 8.54 -13.92 5.56
N PRO A 173 9.43 -14.87 5.90
CA PRO A 173 10.08 -15.73 4.92
C PRO A 173 9.17 -16.87 4.46
N ASP A 174 9.66 -17.64 3.48
CA ASP A 174 9.07 -18.91 3.07
C ASP A 174 9.13 -19.95 4.21
N LYS A 175 8.04 -20.02 4.97
CA LYS A 175 7.86 -20.93 6.10
C LYS A 175 6.40 -21.34 6.24
N THR A 176 6.16 -22.65 6.25
CA THR A 176 4.83 -23.22 6.52
C THR A 176 4.57 -23.28 8.02
N VAL A 177 3.35 -22.90 8.42
CA VAL A 177 2.88 -22.87 9.80
C VAL A 177 1.49 -23.50 9.93
N SER A 178 1.20 -24.00 11.13
CA SER A 178 -0.12 -24.57 11.47
C SER A 178 -1.03 -23.51 12.09
N GLN A 179 -2.34 -23.73 12.01
CA GLN A 179 -3.31 -22.92 12.77
C GLN A 179 -2.99 -22.96 14.28
N GLY A 180 -3.21 -21.84 14.97
CA GLY A 180 -2.88 -21.67 16.39
C GLY A 180 -1.40 -21.38 16.66
N THR A 181 -0.57 -21.23 15.63
CA THR A 181 0.82 -20.81 15.80
C THR A 181 0.86 -19.32 16.14
N PHE A 182 1.65 -18.95 17.15
CA PHE A 182 2.00 -17.57 17.46
C PHE A 182 3.34 -17.21 16.80
N ILE A 183 3.38 -16.05 16.14
CA ILE A 183 4.57 -15.52 15.49
C ILE A 183 4.89 -14.20 16.17
N VAL A 184 5.99 -14.15 16.91
CA VAL A 184 6.42 -12.94 17.60
C VAL A 184 7.53 -12.27 16.80
N ILE A 185 7.36 -10.98 16.52
CA ILE A 185 8.30 -10.14 15.79
C ILE A 185 8.78 -9.03 16.72
N SER A 186 10.10 -8.90 16.86
CA SER A 186 10.72 -7.78 17.60
C SER A 186 10.90 -6.57 16.70
N PHE A 187 10.45 -5.41 17.17
CA PHE A 187 10.55 -4.12 16.48
C PHE A 187 11.58 -3.18 17.09
N GLN A 188 12.11 -3.47 18.28
CA GLN A 188 13.09 -2.62 18.97
C GLN A 188 14.36 -3.41 19.30
N LYS A 189 15.51 -2.73 19.28
CA LYS A 189 16.77 -3.30 19.77
C LYS A 189 16.66 -3.65 21.26
N GLY A 190 17.30 -4.75 21.65
CA GLY A 190 17.33 -5.22 23.03
C GLY A 190 17.73 -6.68 23.09
N ILE A 191 17.36 -7.35 24.19
CA ILE A 191 17.50 -8.79 24.33
C ILE A 191 16.41 -9.46 23.49
N VAL A 192 16.68 -9.61 22.20
CA VAL A 192 15.80 -10.27 21.24
C VAL A 192 15.95 -11.79 21.39
N LYS A 193 14.85 -12.46 21.70
CA LYS A 193 14.75 -13.94 21.78
C LYS A 193 13.93 -14.51 20.63
N GLU A 194 13.29 -13.63 19.88
CA GLU A 194 12.34 -13.93 18.83
C GLU A 194 13.07 -14.34 17.54
N ALA A 195 12.44 -15.24 16.78
CA ALA A 195 13.00 -15.70 15.51
C ALA A 195 12.90 -14.66 14.39
N PHE A 196 12.07 -13.61 14.57
CA PHE A 196 11.78 -12.60 13.57
C PHE A 196 11.99 -11.20 14.14
N CYS A 197 12.54 -10.33 13.31
CA CYS A 197 12.81 -8.93 13.63
C CYS A 197 12.33 -8.05 12.48
N SER A 198 11.94 -6.82 12.80
CA SER A 198 11.84 -5.78 11.78
C SER A 198 13.23 -5.46 11.18
N GLU A 199 13.22 -4.89 9.98
CA GLU A 199 14.42 -4.58 9.20
C GLU A 199 15.39 -3.66 9.97
N ASN A 200 14.86 -2.68 10.71
CA ASN A 200 15.67 -1.64 11.33
C ASN A 200 15.69 -1.67 12.86
N LEU A 201 14.81 -2.47 13.48
CA LEU A 201 14.59 -2.48 14.93
C LEU A 201 14.39 -1.05 15.48
N ALA A 202 13.60 -0.23 14.78
CA ALA A 202 13.42 1.20 15.05
C ALA A 202 12.57 1.52 16.29
N GLY A 203 11.85 0.54 16.82
CA GLY A 203 10.79 0.69 17.82
C GLY A 203 9.44 0.99 17.19
N LEU A 204 8.38 0.79 17.97
CA LEU A 204 7.04 1.25 17.61
C LEU A 204 6.84 2.69 18.10
N SER A 205 5.87 3.40 17.51
CA SER A 205 5.50 4.72 18.01
C SER A 205 4.86 4.57 19.40
N GLY A 206 5.41 5.23 20.43
CA GLY A 206 5.00 4.96 21.81
C GLY A 206 3.60 5.43 22.20
N ASN A 207 3.15 6.57 21.66
CA ASN A 207 1.89 7.19 22.04
C ASN A 207 0.78 6.97 21.01
N ASN A 208 1.03 7.35 19.76
CA ASN A 208 0.06 7.27 18.68
C ASN A 208 0.71 6.55 17.51
N GLY A 209 0.03 5.58 16.92
CA GLY A 209 0.56 4.82 15.79
C GLY A 209 -0.45 3.86 15.21
N CYS A 210 -0.04 3.20 14.15
CA CYS A 210 -0.77 2.08 13.58
C CYS A 210 0.19 0.97 13.19
N ILE A 211 -0.29 -0.26 13.29
CA ILE A 211 0.43 -1.45 12.85
C ILE A 211 -0.45 -2.13 11.81
N VAL A 212 0.12 -2.54 10.69
CA VAL A 212 -0.63 -3.16 9.60
C VAL A 212 0.03 -4.47 9.17
N VAL A 213 -0.80 -5.41 8.75
CA VAL A 213 -0.39 -6.63 8.08
C VAL A 213 -0.84 -6.54 6.63
N SER A 214 0.05 -6.75 5.67
CA SER A 214 -0.28 -6.84 4.25
C SER A 214 0.11 -8.21 3.67
N GLU A 215 -0.53 -8.57 2.55
CA GLU A 215 -0.21 -9.83 1.85
C GLU A 215 1.22 -9.91 1.32
N THR A 216 1.75 -8.76 0.88
CA THR A 216 3.09 -8.59 0.31
C THR A 216 3.65 -7.22 0.71
N PRO A 217 4.97 -6.99 0.54
CA PRO A 217 5.57 -5.67 0.76
C PRO A 217 5.24 -4.63 -0.32
N GLN A 218 4.46 -5.01 -1.33
CA GLN A 218 4.06 -4.12 -2.41
C GLN A 218 3.17 -2.99 -1.88
N PHE A 219 3.36 -1.77 -2.38
CA PHE A 219 2.72 -0.57 -1.82
C PHE A 219 1.18 -0.58 -1.92
N ASP A 220 0.64 -1.24 -2.94
CA ASP A 220 -0.80 -1.43 -3.20
C ASP A 220 -1.31 -2.81 -2.74
N SER A 221 -0.50 -3.54 -1.95
CA SER A 221 -0.87 -4.85 -1.44
C SER A 221 -2.13 -4.75 -0.57
N PRO A 222 -3.09 -5.68 -0.73
CA PRO A 222 -4.20 -5.79 0.20
C PRO A 222 -3.71 -5.92 1.64
N LEU A 223 -4.40 -5.22 2.54
CA LEU A 223 -4.23 -5.37 3.98
C LEU A 223 -5.01 -6.60 4.46
N LEU A 224 -4.43 -7.27 5.46
CA LEU A 224 -4.95 -8.48 6.09
C LEU A 224 -5.52 -8.21 7.47
N ASP A 225 -4.88 -7.31 8.22
CA ASP A 225 -5.31 -6.84 9.53
C ASP A 225 -4.62 -5.50 9.83
N ALA A 226 -5.20 -4.72 10.73
CA ALA A 226 -4.60 -3.50 11.23
C ALA A 226 -5.02 -3.20 12.67
N VAL A 227 -4.21 -2.39 13.33
CA VAL A 227 -4.57 -1.81 14.62
C VAL A 227 -4.16 -0.34 14.68
N LEU A 228 -5.04 0.48 15.23
CA LEU A 228 -4.83 1.90 15.46
C LEU A 228 -4.85 2.18 16.97
N TYR A 229 -3.84 2.89 17.46
CA TYR A 229 -3.72 3.21 18.88
C TYR A 229 -3.29 4.67 19.10
N GLY A 230 -3.65 5.23 20.26
CA GLY A 230 -3.44 6.62 20.60
C GLY A 230 -3.44 6.87 22.10
N ASN A 231 -2.86 7.99 22.53
CA ASN A 231 -2.85 8.40 23.94
C ASN A 231 -4.11 9.16 24.40
N LEU A 232 -5.08 9.34 23.48
CA LEU A 232 -6.39 10.00 23.67
C LEU A 232 -6.38 11.39 24.35
N THR A 233 -5.21 12.00 24.48
CA THR A 233 -4.98 13.31 25.11
C THR A 233 -4.53 14.35 24.10
N THR A 234 -4.06 13.89 22.93
CA THR A 234 -3.65 14.74 21.83
C THR A 234 -4.89 15.33 21.14
N THR A 235 -4.83 16.61 20.75
CA THR A 235 -5.97 17.33 20.14
C THR A 235 -5.73 17.78 18.70
N THR A 236 -4.49 17.71 18.20
CA THR A 236 -4.14 18.07 16.83
C THR A 236 -4.32 16.89 15.88
N PHE A 237 -4.60 17.16 14.59
CA PHE A 237 -4.76 16.16 13.53
C PHE A 237 -5.75 15.05 13.90
N ASN A 238 -6.98 15.44 14.26
CA ASN A 238 -8.03 14.55 14.75
C ASN A 238 -7.62 13.66 15.95
N GLY A 239 -6.68 14.16 16.75
CA GLY A 239 -6.16 13.53 17.96
C GLY A 239 -4.96 12.61 17.74
N PHE A 240 -4.41 12.50 16.53
CA PHE A 240 -3.25 11.67 16.25
C PHE A 240 -1.91 12.38 16.44
N GLY A 241 -1.90 13.71 16.50
CA GLY A 241 -0.67 14.48 16.73
C GLY A 241 0.21 14.71 15.50
N SER A 242 -0.03 14.00 14.39
CA SER A 242 0.66 14.22 13.12
C SER A 242 -0.29 14.04 11.92
N SER A 243 -0.01 14.77 10.84
CA SER A 243 -0.76 14.63 9.58
C SER A 243 -0.56 13.25 8.95
N ASP A 244 0.61 12.63 9.10
CA ASP A 244 0.90 11.34 8.48
C ASP A 244 0.12 10.20 9.14
N LEU A 245 -0.04 10.22 10.47
CA LEU A 245 -0.87 9.24 11.17
C LEU A 245 -2.37 9.49 10.92
N GLU A 246 -2.81 10.74 10.83
CA GLU A 246 -4.19 11.06 10.42
C GLU A 246 -4.51 10.52 9.02
N LYS A 247 -3.62 10.70 8.05
CA LYS A 247 -3.75 10.10 6.71
C LYS A 247 -3.73 8.57 6.77
N SER A 248 -2.92 7.99 7.67
CA SER A 248 -2.88 6.55 7.87
C SER A 248 -4.21 6.02 8.37
N ALA A 249 -4.83 6.69 9.35
CA ALA A 249 -6.18 6.35 9.85
C ALA A 249 -7.24 6.48 8.75
N GLN A 250 -7.17 7.53 7.92
CA GLN A 250 -8.05 7.68 6.76
C GLN A 250 -7.90 6.51 5.78
N SER A 251 -6.67 6.12 5.44
CA SER A 251 -6.42 4.98 4.56
C SER A 251 -6.94 3.66 5.13
N LEU A 252 -6.76 3.43 6.44
CA LEU A 252 -7.30 2.25 7.13
C LEU A 252 -8.83 2.19 7.07
N CYS A 253 -9.50 3.33 7.28
CA CYS A 253 -10.95 3.41 7.15
C CYS A 253 -11.41 3.19 5.70
N GLN A 254 -10.72 3.77 4.72
CA GLN A 254 -11.02 3.61 3.29
C GLN A 254 -10.89 2.16 2.82
N CYS A 255 -9.93 1.39 3.34
CA CYS A 255 -9.76 -0.02 3.01
C CYS A 255 -10.55 -0.97 3.94
N GLY A 256 -11.35 -0.43 4.86
CA GLY A 256 -12.22 -1.20 5.76
C GLY A 256 -11.47 -1.97 6.85
N GLN A 257 -10.25 -1.56 7.19
CA GLN A 257 -9.40 -2.17 8.22
C GLN A 257 -9.45 -1.42 9.57
N TRP A 258 -10.23 -0.32 9.63
CA TRP A 258 -10.59 0.35 10.87
C TRP A 258 -11.93 1.08 10.68
N ASP A 259 -12.74 1.21 11.72
CA ASP A 259 -14.10 1.74 11.61
C ASP A 259 -14.20 3.28 11.67
N THR A 260 -13.13 3.94 12.13
CA THR A 260 -13.13 5.40 12.33
C THR A 260 -11.85 6.08 11.85
N VAL A 261 -11.98 7.36 11.55
CA VAL A 261 -10.86 8.28 11.23
C VAL A 261 -10.46 9.15 12.42
N LEU A 262 -11.08 8.97 13.59
CA LEU A 262 -10.84 9.78 14.78
C LEU A 262 -10.02 9.01 15.81
N ALA A 263 -9.06 9.67 16.46
CA ALA A 263 -8.26 9.05 17.50
C ALA A 263 -9.09 8.53 18.68
N SER A 264 -10.28 9.10 18.93
CA SER A 264 -11.19 8.64 19.98
C SER A 264 -11.71 7.20 19.78
N GLY A 265 -11.60 6.64 18.57
CA GLY A 265 -11.90 5.22 18.33
C GLY A 265 -10.64 4.37 18.11
N SER A 266 -9.48 4.85 18.57
CA SER A 266 -8.25 4.07 18.64
C SER A 266 -8.08 3.47 20.04
N ILE A 267 -7.24 2.44 20.16
CA ILE A 267 -6.93 1.83 21.47
C ILE A 267 -6.18 2.85 22.33
N ASP A 268 -6.59 3.00 23.59
CA ASP A 268 -5.88 3.84 24.55
C ASP A 268 -4.53 3.23 24.95
N SER A 269 -3.46 3.73 24.33
CA SER A 269 -2.09 3.29 24.57
C SER A 269 -1.51 3.82 25.88
N THR A 270 -2.21 4.72 26.59
CA THR A 270 -1.70 5.38 27.81
C THR A 270 -1.26 4.36 28.86
N TYR A 271 -2.03 3.28 28.99
CA TYR A 271 -1.79 2.24 30.00
C TYR A 271 -0.83 1.13 29.54
N SER A 272 -0.47 1.07 28.25
CA SER A 272 0.58 0.19 27.76
C SER A 272 1.94 0.61 28.34
N THR A 273 2.76 -0.38 28.74
CA THR A 273 4.12 -0.21 29.25
C THR A 273 5.00 -1.36 28.80
N SER A 274 6.29 -1.35 29.16
CA SER A 274 7.19 -2.50 28.92
C SER A 274 6.76 -3.81 29.58
N THR A 275 5.81 -3.77 30.51
CA THR A 275 5.27 -4.94 31.22
C THR A 275 3.75 -5.07 31.08
N ARG A 276 3.09 -4.20 30.30
CA ARG A 276 1.66 -4.26 29.99
C ARG A 276 1.50 -4.15 28.49
N SER A 277 1.12 -5.25 27.86
CA SER A 277 0.86 -5.32 26.43
C SER A 277 -0.59 -5.00 26.12
N VAL A 278 -0.87 -4.75 24.85
CA VAL A 278 -2.21 -4.64 24.31
C VAL A 278 -2.54 -5.96 23.62
N CYS A 279 -3.61 -6.61 24.04
CA CYS A 279 -4.04 -7.93 23.57
C CYS A 279 -5.38 -7.83 22.84
N ARG A 280 -5.54 -8.66 21.80
CA ARG A 280 -6.82 -8.87 21.14
C ARG A 280 -7.68 -9.84 21.94
N GLU A 281 -8.95 -9.50 22.11
CA GLU A 281 -9.96 -10.25 22.84
C GLU A 281 -10.53 -11.37 21.96
N LYS A 282 -10.43 -12.62 22.44
CA LYS A 282 -11.12 -13.80 21.88
C LYS A 282 -10.92 -14.01 20.37
N GLU A 283 -9.77 -13.62 19.82
CA GLU A 283 -9.43 -13.78 18.40
C GLU A 283 -10.47 -13.14 17.45
N ARG A 284 -11.20 -12.13 17.92
CA ARG A 284 -12.23 -11.42 17.16
C ARG A 284 -11.62 -10.24 16.41
N ASP A 285 -12.11 -10.02 15.21
CA ASP A 285 -11.79 -8.82 14.43
C ASP A 285 -13.05 -8.14 13.92
N THR A 286 -13.44 -7.05 14.59
CA THR A 286 -14.48 -6.11 14.19
C THR A 286 -13.90 -4.85 13.56
N ASN A 287 -12.57 -4.74 13.46
CA ASN A 287 -11.85 -3.54 13.04
C ASN A 287 -12.13 -2.33 13.95
N THR A 288 -12.32 -2.57 15.25
CA THR A 288 -12.62 -1.53 16.24
C THR A 288 -11.77 -1.67 17.49
N LEU A 289 -11.77 -0.63 18.34
CA LEU A 289 -11.14 -0.68 19.65
C LEU A 289 -11.74 -1.73 20.60
N GLU A 290 -12.98 -2.19 20.36
CA GLU A 290 -13.67 -3.16 21.22
C GLU A 290 -13.02 -4.55 21.18
N ASP A 291 -12.22 -4.83 20.15
CA ASP A 291 -11.48 -6.08 20.05
C ASP A 291 -10.27 -6.12 21.00
N TRP A 292 -9.99 -5.08 21.78
CA TRP A 292 -8.70 -4.93 22.45
C TRP A 292 -8.80 -4.56 23.92
N TYR A 293 -7.80 -5.00 24.68
CA TYR A 293 -7.61 -4.62 26.08
C TYR A 293 -6.12 -4.52 26.43
N VAL A 294 -5.82 -3.82 27.52
CA VAL A 294 -4.46 -3.76 28.08
C VAL A 294 -4.35 -4.81 29.18
N THR A 295 -3.27 -5.59 29.17
CA THR A 295 -3.00 -6.61 30.20
C THR A 295 -2.54 -6.00 31.52
N GLU A 296 -2.76 -6.73 32.60
CA GLU A 296 -2.16 -6.41 33.89
C GLU A 296 -0.63 -6.43 33.87
N THR A 297 -0.01 -5.84 34.89
CA THR A 297 1.46 -5.74 34.99
C THR A 297 2.10 -7.13 35.04
N ARG A 298 3.05 -7.38 34.13
CA ARG A 298 3.78 -8.64 33.93
C ARG A 298 2.93 -9.79 33.41
N MET A 299 1.79 -9.48 32.80
CA MET A 299 0.87 -10.47 32.21
C MET A 299 0.90 -10.49 30.69
N ALA A 300 1.97 -9.96 30.07
CA ALA A 300 2.22 -10.12 28.63
C ALA A 300 2.54 -11.59 28.29
N THR A 301 2.03 -12.07 27.16
CA THR A 301 1.90 -13.51 26.84
C THR A 301 2.47 -13.91 25.49
N PHE A 302 3.32 -13.07 24.89
CA PHE A 302 4.03 -13.35 23.64
C PHE A 302 4.53 -14.81 23.52
N GLY A 303 4.07 -15.51 22.50
CA GLY A 303 4.32 -16.91 22.17
C GLY A 303 3.27 -17.89 22.71
N ALA A 304 2.23 -17.41 23.39
CA ALA A 304 1.21 -18.21 24.04
C ALA A 304 -0.16 -17.52 23.99
N ARG A 305 -1.19 -18.20 24.53
CA ARG A 305 -2.53 -17.64 24.63
C ARG A 305 -2.53 -16.37 25.49
N ASN A 306 -3.26 -15.35 25.02
CA ASN A 306 -3.45 -14.08 25.73
C ASN A 306 -3.93 -14.28 27.18
N SER A 307 -3.38 -13.47 28.09
CA SER A 307 -3.79 -13.44 29.49
C SER A 307 -5.21 -12.88 29.63
N ASP A 308 -6.07 -13.55 30.40
CA ASP A 308 -7.41 -13.06 30.76
C ASP A 308 -7.37 -11.99 31.89
N ALA A 309 -6.20 -11.47 32.26
CA ALA A 309 -6.03 -10.45 33.30
C ALA A 309 -6.03 -9.03 32.69
N HIS A 310 -7.17 -8.35 32.79
CA HIS A 310 -7.38 -7.02 32.25
C HIS A 310 -6.90 -5.95 33.22
N TYR A 311 -6.15 -4.97 32.74
CA TYR A 311 -5.80 -3.80 33.52
C TYR A 311 -7.05 -2.94 33.78
N GLU A 312 -7.46 -2.85 35.04
CA GLU A 312 -8.48 -1.92 35.49
C GLU A 312 -7.83 -0.62 35.98
N LYS A 313 -8.39 0.52 35.55
CA LYS A 313 -7.96 1.82 36.05
C LYS A 313 -8.43 1.97 37.49
N ALA A 314 -7.51 2.24 38.41
CA ALA A 314 -7.88 2.66 39.75
C ALA A 314 -8.66 3.99 39.67
N GLU A 315 -9.87 4.00 40.24
CA GLU A 315 -10.73 5.19 40.36
C GLU A 315 -10.09 6.30 41.20
#